data_AF-A0A388NV32-F1
#
_entry.id   AF-A0A388NV32-F1
#
_cell.length_a   1.000
_cell.length_b   1.000
_cell.length_c   1.000
_cell.angle_alpha   90.00
_cell.angle_beta   90.00
_cell.angle_gamma   90.00
#
_symmetry.space_group_name_H-M   'P 1'
#
loop_
_entity.id
_entity.type
_entity.pdbx_description
1 polymer ?
#
loop_
_entity_poly.entity_id
_entity_poly.type
_entity_poly.pdbx_seq_one_letter_code
_entity_poly.pdbx_strand_id
1 'polypeptide(L)'
;MMIDYDEFSMFGENISEYSLKVSARPKVERVSCSLSDGRTLSALQWGIQSPEIVFVHGSAQNAHTWDTVILAMGISALAIDLPGHGHSSWRSDGNYEPSVLASDVATAIETWAPKTRLVVGMSLGGLTTLALAGQRSDLVSSLVSVDITPGVNSEKAKAITDFVNGPQSFASFEDLLARTIEHNPTRSESSLRRGILHNAKQQTDGTWQWRYDRSTHPSPQDTTKRLERLSALWDVISRLSCHMTLVRGGTSPVVDDADVAELKRRKPDCDVIVVDGAGHSVQGDKPVELADALTRILAD
;
A
#
# COMPACT_ATOMS: atom_id res chain seq x y z
N MET A 1 6.93 1.95 30.86
CA MET A 1 7.13 0.53 30.50
C MET A 1 6.96 0.43 29.00
N MET A 2 7.85 -0.24 28.27
CA MET A 2 7.68 -0.41 26.83
C MET A 2 6.48 -1.32 26.56
N ILE A 3 5.66 -0.99 25.55
CA ILE A 3 4.59 -1.89 25.10
C ILE A 3 5.25 -3.13 24.50
N ASP A 4 4.87 -4.30 24.99
CA ASP A 4 5.27 -5.58 24.40
C ASP A 4 4.58 -5.74 23.04
N TYR A 5 5.36 -5.96 21.99
CA TYR A 5 4.89 -6.02 20.60
C TYR A 5 5.45 -7.27 19.93
N ASP A 6 4.56 -8.23 19.68
CA ASP A 6 4.79 -9.36 18.78
C ASP A 6 4.07 -9.09 17.45
N GLU A 7 4.86 -8.82 16.43
CA GLU A 7 4.43 -8.48 15.07
C GLU A 7 3.41 -9.47 14.47
N PHE A 8 3.48 -10.75 14.83
CA PHE A 8 2.62 -11.80 14.24
C PHE A 8 1.56 -12.35 15.22
N SER A 9 1.42 -11.72 16.40
CA SER A 9 0.44 -12.13 17.41
C SER A 9 -0.99 -11.69 17.09
N MET A 10 -1.16 -10.60 16.32
CA MET A 10 -2.45 -9.92 16.16
C MET A 10 -3.33 -10.49 15.03
N PHE A 11 -2.89 -11.49 14.26
CA PHE A 11 -3.71 -12.08 13.19
C PHE A 11 -5.04 -12.67 13.71
N GLY A 12 -5.09 -13.12 14.96
CA GLY A 12 -6.33 -13.58 15.59
C GLY A 12 -7.40 -12.49 15.67
N GLU A 13 -7.00 -11.23 15.81
CA GLU A 13 -7.93 -10.09 15.80
C GLU A 13 -8.50 -9.87 14.39
N ASN A 14 -7.65 -9.89 13.34
CA ASN A 14 -8.13 -9.77 11.96
C ASN A 14 -9.14 -10.89 11.62
N ILE A 15 -8.82 -12.13 12.01
CA ILE A 15 -9.68 -13.29 11.78
C ILE A 15 -11.03 -13.12 12.49
N SER A 16 -11.01 -12.68 13.75
CA SER A 16 -12.22 -12.52 14.55
C SER A 16 -13.08 -11.34 14.07
N GLU A 17 -12.45 -10.20 13.77
CA GLU A 17 -13.12 -8.97 13.34
C GLU A 17 -13.90 -9.16 12.04
N TYR A 18 -13.37 -9.95 11.10
CA TYR A 18 -13.99 -10.20 9.80
C TYR A 18 -14.57 -11.62 9.65
N SER A 19 -14.63 -12.40 10.75
CA SER A 19 -15.12 -13.79 10.73
C SER A 19 -14.49 -14.66 9.65
N LEU A 20 -13.17 -14.50 9.44
CA LEU A 20 -12.44 -15.16 8.35
C LEU A 20 -12.35 -16.67 8.58
N LYS A 21 -12.50 -17.44 7.49
CA LYS A 21 -12.36 -18.91 7.51
C LYS A 21 -10.91 -19.30 7.23
N VAL A 22 -10.05 -19.16 8.24
CA VAL A 22 -8.63 -19.54 8.14
C VAL A 22 -8.41 -20.95 8.66
N SER A 23 -7.98 -21.87 7.80
CA SER A 23 -7.86 -23.31 8.11
C SER A 23 -6.67 -23.66 9.01
N ALA A 24 -5.61 -22.86 8.97
CA ALA A 24 -4.43 -22.99 9.82
C ALA A 24 -3.78 -21.60 10.01
N ARG A 25 -3.09 -21.38 11.13
CA ARG A 25 -2.34 -20.13 11.34
C ARG A 25 -1.34 -19.97 10.17
N PRO A 26 -1.40 -18.87 9.42
CA PRO A 26 -0.52 -18.69 8.26
C PRO A 26 0.93 -18.64 8.72
N LYS A 27 1.82 -19.26 7.95
CA LYS A 27 3.25 -19.00 8.08
C LYS A 27 3.51 -17.61 7.51
N VAL A 28 4.01 -16.71 8.35
CA VAL A 28 4.40 -15.37 7.94
C VAL A 28 5.77 -15.09 8.52
N GLU A 29 6.66 -14.55 7.71
CA GLU A 29 7.98 -14.12 8.17
C GLU A 29 8.35 -12.78 7.53
N ARG A 30 9.08 -11.96 8.29
CA ARG A 30 9.67 -10.74 7.77
C ARG A 30 10.98 -11.09 7.07
N VAL A 31 11.08 -10.72 5.81
CA VAL A 31 12.29 -10.84 5.00
C VAL A 31 12.89 -9.46 4.73
N SER A 32 14.19 -9.44 4.45
CA SER A 32 14.89 -8.21 4.10
C SER A 32 16.04 -8.48 3.15
N CYS A 33 16.29 -7.55 2.22
CA CYS A 33 17.44 -7.58 1.33
C CYS A 33 18.13 -6.22 1.30
N SER A 34 19.41 -6.23 0.95
CA SER A 34 20.17 -4.99 0.72
C SER A 34 19.98 -4.53 -0.72
N LEU A 35 19.67 -3.25 -0.88
CA LEU A 35 19.65 -2.56 -2.16
C LEU A 35 21.09 -2.18 -2.57
N SER A 36 21.28 -1.84 -3.84
CA SER A 36 22.60 -1.52 -4.42
C SER A 36 23.30 -0.32 -3.78
N ASP A 37 22.52 0.59 -3.17
CA ASP A 37 23.00 1.76 -2.44
C ASP A 37 23.15 1.55 -0.92
N GLY A 38 23.04 0.29 -0.46
CA GLY A 38 23.21 -0.09 0.94
C GLY A 38 21.97 0.11 1.82
N ARG A 39 20.87 0.67 1.28
CA ARG A 39 19.57 0.67 1.97
C ARG A 39 19.05 -0.76 2.15
N THR A 40 18.24 -0.97 3.17
CA THR A 40 17.51 -2.23 3.38
C THR A 40 16.08 -2.08 2.90
N LEU A 41 15.61 -3.07 2.13
CA LEU A 41 14.20 -3.23 1.80
C LEU A 41 13.65 -4.39 2.62
N SER A 42 12.47 -4.22 3.20
CA SER A 42 11.76 -5.23 4.00
C SER A 42 10.43 -5.60 3.36
N ALA A 43 10.00 -6.84 3.58
CA ALA A 43 8.69 -7.32 3.19
C ALA A 43 8.19 -8.40 4.17
N LEU A 44 6.88 -8.65 4.14
CA LEU A 44 6.26 -9.82 4.76
C LEU A 44 6.05 -10.88 3.69
N GLN A 45 6.62 -12.05 3.91
CA GLN A 45 6.39 -13.23 3.08
C GLN A 45 5.35 -14.13 3.75
N TRP A 46 4.26 -14.37 3.04
CA TRP A 46 3.12 -15.16 3.50
C TRP A 46 3.10 -16.51 2.79
N GLY A 47 2.85 -17.57 3.55
CA GLY A 47 2.79 -18.94 3.06
C GLY A 47 4.16 -19.63 2.99
N ILE A 48 4.15 -20.85 2.45
CA ILE A 48 5.36 -21.69 2.26
C ILE A 48 5.74 -21.87 0.78
N GLN A 49 4.86 -21.44 -0.13
CA GLN A 49 5.10 -21.52 -1.57
C GLN A 49 5.64 -20.18 -2.09
N SER A 50 6.02 -20.15 -3.37
CA SER A 50 6.35 -18.88 -4.03
C SER A 50 5.13 -17.95 -3.98
N PRO A 51 5.31 -16.65 -3.65
CA PRO A 51 4.22 -15.68 -3.72
C PRO A 51 3.56 -15.64 -5.10
N GLU A 52 2.24 -15.76 -5.14
CA GLU A 52 1.43 -15.62 -6.35
C GLU A 52 1.02 -14.16 -6.59
N ILE A 53 1.02 -13.36 -5.53
CA ILE A 53 0.60 -11.97 -5.52
C ILE A 53 1.59 -11.11 -4.75
N VAL A 54 1.82 -9.88 -5.24
CA VAL A 54 2.65 -8.88 -4.59
C VAL A 54 1.79 -7.67 -4.26
N PHE A 55 1.87 -7.19 -3.02
CA PHE A 55 1.12 -6.06 -2.50
C PHE A 55 2.05 -4.88 -2.18
N VAL A 56 1.65 -3.68 -2.62
CA VAL A 56 2.38 -2.43 -2.42
C VAL A 56 1.44 -1.39 -1.81
N HIS A 57 1.74 -0.96 -0.58
CA HIS A 57 0.89 -0.07 0.21
C HIS A 57 0.93 1.41 -0.24
N GLY A 58 0.02 2.23 0.29
CA GLY A 58 -0.02 3.68 0.07
C GLY A 58 0.93 4.47 0.98
N SER A 59 0.99 5.80 0.81
CA SER A 59 1.81 6.66 1.69
C SER A 59 1.39 6.52 3.16
N ALA A 60 2.36 6.63 4.07
CA ALA A 60 2.17 6.52 5.52
C ALA A 60 1.55 5.21 6.01
N GLN A 61 1.56 4.16 5.19
CA GLN A 61 1.18 2.80 5.56
C GLN A 61 2.43 1.88 5.61
N ASN A 62 2.20 0.58 5.79
CA ASN A 62 3.22 -0.46 5.77
C ASN A 62 2.59 -1.77 5.27
N ALA A 63 3.39 -2.82 5.15
CA ALA A 63 2.99 -4.14 4.66
C ALA A 63 1.77 -4.73 5.40
N HIS A 64 1.59 -4.45 6.69
CA HIS A 64 0.46 -4.97 7.48
C HIS A 64 -0.90 -4.38 7.11
N THR A 65 -0.97 -3.36 6.24
CA THR A 65 -2.25 -2.91 5.70
C THR A 65 -2.97 -4.00 4.90
N TRP A 66 -2.26 -5.04 4.47
CA TRP A 66 -2.77 -6.12 3.63
C TRP A 66 -3.15 -7.38 4.42
N ASP A 67 -2.89 -7.44 5.73
CA ASP A 67 -3.04 -8.66 6.54
C ASP A 67 -4.41 -9.30 6.40
N THR A 68 -5.49 -8.52 6.58
CA THR A 68 -6.86 -9.04 6.48
C THR A 68 -7.17 -9.55 5.07
N VAL A 69 -6.69 -8.85 4.03
CA VAL A 69 -6.90 -9.25 2.63
C VAL A 69 -6.19 -10.59 2.36
N ILE A 70 -4.92 -10.70 2.74
CA ILE A 70 -4.13 -11.93 2.53
C ILE A 70 -4.70 -13.11 3.33
N LEU A 71 -5.11 -12.87 4.59
CA LEU A 71 -5.78 -13.87 5.42
C LEU A 71 -7.09 -14.36 4.79
N ALA A 72 -7.89 -13.46 4.21
CA ALA A 72 -9.15 -13.81 3.56
C ALA A 72 -8.93 -14.61 2.27
N MET A 73 -7.87 -14.30 1.50
CA MET A 73 -7.52 -15.04 0.28
C MET A 73 -6.91 -16.42 0.58
N GLY A 74 -6.12 -16.53 1.66
CA GLY A 74 -5.49 -17.80 2.05
C GLY A 74 -4.39 -18.28 1.08
N ILE A 75 -3.72 -17.37 0.37
CA ILE A 75 -2.70 -17.67 -0.64
C ILE A 75 -1.28 -17.25 -0.20
N SER A 76 -0.26 -17.73 -0.91
CA SER A 76 1.11 -17.26 -0.69
C SER A 76 1.29 -15.87 -1.34
N ALA A 77 1.81 -14.92 -0.58
CA ALA A 77 1.85 -13.51 -0.96
C ALA A 77 3.12 -12.80 -0.46
N LEU A 78 3.45 -11.68 -1.09
CA LEU A 78 4.50 -10.78 -0.64
C LEU A 78 3.89 -9.39 -0.40
N ALA A 79 4.02 -8.86 0.81
CA ALA A 79 3.63 -7.48 1.11
C ALA A 79 4.88 -6.65 1.40
N ILE A 80 5.17 -5.67 0.54
CA ILE A 80 6.42 -4.91 0.60
C ILE A 80 6.24 -3.69 1.49
N ASP A 81 7.18 -3.44 2.41
CA ASP A 81 7.35 -2.12 3.00
C ASP A 81 8.11 -1.25 2.00
N LEU A 82 7.45 -0.22 1.46
CA LEU A 82 8.12 0.72 0.55
C LEU A 82 9.31 1.41 1.25
N PRO A 83 10.36 1.82 0.52
CA PRO A 83 11.37 2.73 1.06
C PRO A 83 10.73 3.90 1.81
N GLY A 84 11.31 4.25 2.97
CA GLY A 84 10.74 5.27 3.85
C GLY A 84 9.51 4.84 4.64
N HIS A 85 9.16 3.55 4.66
CA HIS A 85 7.99 3.04 5.39
C HIS A 85 8.32 1.73 6.11
N GLY A 86 7.54 1.43 7.15
CA GLY A 86 7.61 0.17 7.87
C GLY A 86 9.01 -0.17 8.39
N HIS A 87 9.57 -1.29 7.94
CA HIS A 87 10.91 -1.75 8.31
C HIS A 87 11.95 -1.52 7.21
N SER A 88 11.58 -0.88 6.11
CA SER A 88 12.51 -0.47 5.05
C SER A 88 13.24 0.81 5.43
N SER A 89 14.48 0.94 4.94
CA SER A 89 15.28 2.13 5.18
C SER A 89 14.61 3.38 4.64
N TRP A 90 14.77 4.48 5.37
CA TRP A 90 14.46 5.81 4.87
C TRP A 90 15.50 6.23 3.83
N ARG A 91 15.10 7.12 2.93
CA ARG A 91 15.99 7.67 1.91
C ARG A 91 16.56 9.00 2.37
N SER A 92 17.88 9.12 2.36
CA SER A 92 18.56 10.37 2.72
C SER A 92 18.28 11.52 1.75
N ASP A 93 17.88 11.22 0.51
CA ASP A 93 17.48 12.20 -0.49
C ASP A 93 15.99 12.59 -0.41
N GLY A 94 15.21 11.96 0.47
CA GLY A 94 13.77 12.19 0.60
C GLY A 94 12.95 11.89 -0.65
N ASN A 95 13.52 11.17 -1.64
CA ASN A 95 12.91 10.99 -2.95
C ASN A 95 12.04 9.73 -3.02
N TYR A 96 10.76 9.89 -2.72
CA TYR A 96 9.77 8.82 -2.72
C TYR A 96 8.87 8.81 -3.97
N GLU A 97 9.42 9.21 -5.12
CA GLU A 97 8.63 9.25 -6.36
C GLU A 97 8.30 7.84 -6.88
N PRO A 98 7.11 7.64 -7.49
CA PRO A 98 6.68 6.33 -7.97
C PRO A 98 7.71 5.60 -8.84
N SER A 99 8.36 6.33 -9.76
CA SER A 99 9.39 5.78 -10.66
C SER A 99 10.69 5.40 -9.95
N VAL A 100 11.00 6.04 -8.82
CA VAL A 100 12.17 5.72 -7.99
C VAL A 100 11.88 4.50 -7.15
N LEU A 101 10.70 4.46 -6.52
CA LEU A 101 10.24 3.33 -5.72
C LEU A 101 10.05 2.06 -6.56
N ALA A 102 9.66 2.20 -7.84
CA ALA A 102 9.47 1.09 -8.75
C ALA A 102 10.72 0.22 -8.92
N SER A 103 11.91 0.83 -8.97
CA SER A 103 13.18 0.10 -9.05
C SER A 103 13.43 -0.78 -7.82
N ASP A 104 13.13 -0.26 -6.63
CA ASP A 104 13.30 -1.01 -5.38
C ASP A 104 12.26 -2.15 -5.29
N VAL A 105 11.01 -1.90 -5.72
CA VAL A 105 9.97 -2.93 -5.81
C VAL A 105 10.35 -4.03 -6.82
N ALA A 106 10.97 -3.68 -7.95
CA ALA A 106 11.46 -4.67 -8.92
C ALA A 106 12.46 -5.63 -8.26
N THR A 107 13.41 -5.11 -7.47
CA THR A 107 14.35 -5.95 -6.71
C THR A 107 13.65 -6.88 -5.72
N ALA A 108 12.61 -6.42 -5.01
CA ALA A 108 11.84 -7.30 -4.13
C ALA A 108 11.14 -8.44 -4.89
N ILE A 109 10.53 -8.14 -6.05
CA ILE A 109 9.85 -9.15 -6.87
C ILE A 109 10.85 -10.18 -7.39
N GLU A 110 11.99 -9.74 -7.93
CA GLU A 110 13.04 -10.64 -8.41
C GLU A 110 13.59 -11.54 -7.30
N THR A 111 13.71 -11.00 -6.08
CA THR A 111 14.29 -11.71 -4.94
C THR A 111 13.31 -12.71 -4.33
N TRP A 112 12.05 -12.31 -4.11
CA TRP A 112 11.11 -13.07 -3.27
C TRP A 112 9.87 -13.57 -4.00
N ALA A 113 9.51 -12.96 -5.13
CA ALA A 113 8.29 -13.30 -5.86
C ALA A 113 8.51 -13.44 -7.39
N PRO A 114 9.54 -14.17 -7.86
CA PRO A 114 9.88 -14.26 -9.30
C PRO A 114 8.80 -14.97 -10.14
N LYS A 115 7.81 -15.59 -9.49
CA LYS A 115 6.66 -16.27 -10.12
C LYS A 115 5.34 -15.56 -9.84
N THR A 116 5.39 -14.30 -9.39
CA THR A 116 4.18 -13.52 -9.14
C THR A 116 3.33 -13.43 -10.40
N ARG A 117 2.02 -13.57 -10.21
CA ARG A 117 1.01 -13.50 -11.29
C ARG A 117 0.28 -12.16 -11.28
N LEU A 118 0.20 -11.53 -10.11
CA LEU A 118 -0.54 -10.29 -9.90
C LEU A 118 0.26 -9.33 -9.01
N VAL A 119 0.30 -8.06 -9.43
CA VAL A 119 0.83 -6.96 -8.62
C VAL A 119 -0.33 -6.04 -8.26
N VAL A 120 -0.50 -5.78 -6.96
CA VAL A 120 -1.56 -4.93 -6.40
C VAL A 120 -0.92 -3.74 -5.72
N GLY A 121 -1.28 -2.54 -6.15
CA GLY A 121 -0.79 -1.30 -5.56
C GLY A 121 -1.92 -0.39 -5.14
N MET A 122 -1.84 0.17 -3.94
CA MET A 122 -2.81 1.14 -3.44
C MET A 122 -2.21 2.54 -3.34
N SER A 123 -2.92 3.57 -3.80
CA SER A 123 -2.48 4.96 -3.68
C SER A 123 -1.05 5.19 -4.22
N LEU A 124 -0.09 5.63 -3.40
CA LEU A 124 1.34 5.66 -3.78
C LEU A 124 1.81 4.33 -4.39
N GLY A 125 1.48 3.21 -3.77
CA GLY A 125 1.78 1.87 -4.30
C GLY A 125 1.13 1.59 -5.65
N GLY A 126 -0.06 2.12 -5.93
CA GLY A 126 -0.72 1.99 -7.23
C GLY A 126 0.04 2.75 -8.32
N LEU A 127 0.48 3.98 -8.03
CA LEU A 127 1.33 4.75 -8.94
C LEU A 127 2.71 4.10 -9.12
N THR A 128 3.29 3.56 -8.05
CA THR A 128 4.58 2.85 -8.08
C THR A 128 4.51 1.58 -8.91
N THR A 129 3.45 0.78 -8.75
CA THR A 129 3.27 -0.46 -9.52
C THR A 129 2.94 -0.19 -10.98
N LEU A 130 2.25 0.91 -11.28
CA LEU A 130 2.10 1.41 -12.64
C LEU A 130 3.45 1.84 -13.25
N ALA A 131 4.26 2.58 -12.51
CA ALA A 131 5.61 2.96 -12.96
C ALA A 131 6.50 1.71 -13.19
N LEU A 132 6.43 0.72 -12.29
CA LEU A 132 7.08 -0.58 -12.43
C LEU A 132 6.65 -1.27 -13.73
N ALA A 133 5.34 -1.37 -14.00
CA ALA A 133 4.85 -2.01 -15.23
C ALA A 133 5.36 -1.31 -16.51
N GLY A 134 5.59 0.01 -16.46
CA GLY A 134 6.20 0.75 -17.55
C GLY A 134 7.72 0.56 -17.70
N GLN A 135 8.43 0.28 -16.61
CA GLN A 135 9.91 0.14 -16.59
C GLN A 135 10.37 -1.31 -16.75
N ARG A 136 9.60 -2.26 -16.22
CA ARG A 136 9.90 -3.69 -16.08
C ARG A 136 8.63 -4.50 -16.34
N SER A 137 8.11 -4.40 -17.57
CA SER A 137 6.93 -5.13 -18.00
C SER A 137 7.10 -6.66 -17.92
N ASP A 138 8.34 -7.15 -17.89
CA ASP A 138 8.69 -8.55 -17.66
C ASP A 138 8.35 -9.05 -16.24
N LEU A 139 8.20 -8.14 -15.26
CA LEU A 139 7.87 -8.46 -13.87
C LEU A 139 6.36 -8.31 -13.55
N VAL A 140 5.56 -7.75 -14.46
CA VAL A 140 4.15 -7.43 -14.21
C VAL A 140 3.25 -8.07 -15.26
N SER A 141 2.76 -9.27 -14.94
CA SER A 141 1.82 -10.01 -15.80
C SER A 141 0.40 -9.45 -15.77
N SER A 142 -0.03 -8.98 -14.59
CA SER A 142 -1.33 -8.34 -14.36
C SER A 142 -1.20 -7.31 -13.24
N LEU A 143 -1.95 -6.21 -13.34
CA LEU A 143 -1.88 -5.08 -12.42
C LEU A 143 -3.26 -4.74 -11.86
N VAL A 144 -3.36 -4.61 -10.54
CA VAL A 144 -4.52 -4.00 -9.86
C VAL A 144 -4.10 -2.70 -9.21
N SER A 145 -4.74 -1.60 -9.60
CA SER A 145 -4.63 -0.30 -8.94
C SER A 145 -5.80 -0.12 -7.98
N VAL A 146 -5.52 0.06 -6.69
CA VAL A 146 -6.54 0.27 -5.64
C VAL A 146 -6.65 1.76 -5.36
N ASP A 147 -7.78 2.30 -5.77
CA ASP A 147 -8.30 3.64 -5.52
C ASP A 147 -7.33 4.78 -5.85
N ILE A 148 -6.66 4.68 -7.00
CA ILE A 148 -5.76 5.72 -7.48
C ILE A 148 -5.63 5.68 -9.01
N THR A 149 -5.49 6.87 -9.59
CA THR A 149 -5.11 7.07 -11.00
C THR A 149 -4.07 8.18 -11.10
N PRO A 150 -3.41 8.33 -12.27
CA PRO A 150 -2.55 9.47 -12.53
C PRO A 150 -3.27 10.83 -12.57
N GLY A 151 -4.60 10.86 -12.50
CA GLY A 151 -5.44 12.07 -12.44
C GLY A 151 -5.57 12.69 -11.05
N VAL A 152 -4.99 12.07 -10.01
CA VAL A 152 -4.99 12.62 -8.66
C VAL A 152 -4.36 14.01 -8.63
N ASN A 153 -5.03 14.96 -7.98
CA ASN A 153 -4.57 16.34 -7.84
C ASN A 153 -4.50 16.74 -6.36
N SER A 154 -4.05 17.96 -6.08
CA SER A 154 -3.89 18.45 -4.70
C SER A 154 -5.20 18.51 -3.91
N GLU A 155 -6.34 18.76 -4.57
CA GLU A 155 -7.65 18.80 -3.92
C GLU A 155 -8.10 17.39 -3.52
N LYS A 156 -8.04 16.44 -4.46
CA LYS A 156 -8.35 15.03 -4.24
C LYS A 156 -7.46 14.39 -3.17
N ALA A 157 -6.19 14.77 -3.13
CA ALA A 157 -5.22 14.26 -2.16
C ALA A 157 -5.19 15.02 -0.82
N LYS A 158 -5.99 16.08 -0.63
CA LYS A 158 -5.85 17.01 0.50
C LYS A 158 -5.99 16.33 1.85
N ALA A 159 -7.08 15.60 2.07
CA ALA A 159 -7.35 14.95 3.36
C ALA A 159 -6.24 13.94 3.75
N ILE A 160 -5.74 13.19 2.76
CA ILE A 160 -4.62 12.26 2.93
C ILE A 160 -3.34 13.03 3.26
N THR A 161 -3.05 14.09 2.51
CA THR A 161 -1.88 14.94 2.69
C THR A 161 -1.86 15.60 4.06
N ASP A 162 -2.99 16.12 4.53
CA ASP A 162 -3.14 16.76 5.84
C ASP A 162 -2.87 15.77 6.99
N PHE A 163 -3.35 14.52 6.86
CA PHE A 163 -3.03 13.46 7.83
C PHE A 163 -1.55 13.11 7.84
N VAL A 164 -0.96 12.85 6.67
CA VAL A 164 0.47 12.50 6.50
C VAL A 164 1.39 13.62 7.00
N ASN A 165 0.98 14.87 6.86
CA ASN A 165 1.72 16.05 7.32
C ASN A 165 1.53 16.37 8.82
N GLY A 166 0.84 15.51 9.57
CA GLY A 166 0.77 15.56 11.03
C GLY A 166 2.09 15.24 11.75
N PRO A 167 2.29 15.62 13.02
CA PRO A 167 3.47 15.29 13.83
C PRO A 167 4.10 13.91 13.55
N GLN A 168 5.44 13.88 13.46
CA GLN A 168 6.21 12.64 13.30
C GLN A 168 6.20 11.81 14.59
N SER A 169 6.18 12.51 15.73
CA SER A 169 6.30 11.92 17.06
C SER A 169 5.21 12.43 17.99
N PHE A 170 4.88 11.61 18.98
CA PHE A 170 3.79 11.78 19.95
C PHE A 170 4.32 11.49 21.35
N ALA A 171 3.79 12.19 22.36
CA ALA A 171 4.25 11.99 23.74
C ALA A 171 3.86 10.60 24.27
N SER A 172 2.76 10.03 23.80
CA SER A 172 2.27 8.71 24.21
C SER A 172 1.54 7.96 23.09
N PHE A 173 1.29 6.66 23.31
CA PHE A 173 0.44 5.86 22.43
C PHE A 173 -0.99 6.39 22.37
N GLU A 174 -1.51 6.88 23.49
CA GLU A 174 -2.89 7.37 23.57
C GLU A 174 -3.07 8.70 22.82
N ASP A 175 -2.07 9.59 22.82
CA ASP A 175 -2.10 10.80 21.98
C ASP A 175 -2.11 10.45 20.48
N LEU A 176 -1.34 9.41 20.12
CA LEU A 176 -1.28 8.91 18.76
C LEU A 176 -2.61 8.29 18.34
N LEU A 177 -3.20 7.45 19.20
CA LEU A 177 -4.49 6.83 18.98
C LEU A 177 -5.61 7.85 18.85
N ALA A 178 -5.67 8.85 19.74
CA ALA A 178 -6.67 9.91 19.70
C ALA A 178 -6.65 10.65 18.36
N ARG A 179 -5.45 11.00 17.85
CA ARG A 179 -5.30 11.59 16.52
C ARG A 179 -5.76 10.64 15.41
N THR A 180 -5.39 9.37 15.49
CA THR A 180 -5.77 8.38 14.46
C THR A 180 -7.28 8.20 14.40
N ILE A 181 -7.98 8.18 15.54
CA ILE A 181 -9.45 8.13 15.62
C ILE A 181 -10.08 9.35 14.96
N GLU A 182 -9.59 10.55 15.25
CA GLU A 182 -10.10 11.81 14.68
C GLU A 182 -10.11 11.78 13.14
N HIS A 183 -9.11 11.14 12.52
CA HIS A 183 -8.97 11.06 11.08
C HIS A 183 -9.59 9.79 10.44
N ASN A 184 -10.01 8.81 11.25
CA ASN A 184 -10.56 7.53 10.77
C ASN A 184 -11.81 7.11 11.57
N PRO A 185 -12.88 7.94 11.63
CA PRO A 185 -14.02 7.71 12.52
C PRO A 185 -14.85 6.46 12.16
N THR A 186 -14.66 5.89 10.97
CA THR A 186 -15.38 4.70 10.49
C THR A 186 -14.73 3.39 10.94
N ARG A 187 -13.51 3.41 11.47
CA ARG A 187 -12.77 2.21 11.87
C ARG A 187 -12.95 1.90 13.35
N SER A 188 -12.96 0.61 13.68
CA SER A 188 -12.99 0.14 15.06
C SER A 188 -11.72 0.58 15.80
N GLU A 189 -11.83 0.89 17.10
CA GLU A 189 -10.67 1.26 17.90
C GLU A 189 -9.63 0.14 17.92
N SER A 190 -10.05 -1.13 18.02
CA SER A 190 -9.16 -2.29 17.95
C SER A 190 -8.36 -2.32 16.64
N SER A 191 -9.01 -2.06 15.50
CA SER A 191 -8.31 -1.99 14.22
C SER A 191 -7.32 -0.83 14.16
N LEU A 192 -7.62 0.31 14.77
CA LEU A 192 -6.72 1.46 14.81
C LEU A 192 -5.52 1.20 15.72
N ARG A 193 -5.73 0.62 16.91
CA ARG A 193 -4.65 0.22 17.83
C ARG A 193 -3.68 -0.75 17.15
N ARG A 194 -4.19 -1.80 16.51
CA ARG A 194 -3.39 -2.75 15.72
C ARG A 194 -2.60 -2.05 14.62
N GLY A 195 -3.26 -1.18 13.85
CA GLY A 195 -2.60 -0.39 12.80
C GLY A 195 -1.45 0.48 13.33
N ILE A 196 -1.63 1.14 14.48
CA ILE A 196 -0.59 1.94 15.13
C ILE A 196 0.58 1.07 15.59
N LEU A 197 0.31 -0.07 16.22
CA LEU A 197 1.36 -0.98 16.69
C LEU A 197 2.25 -1.47 15.56
N HIS A 198 1.68 -1.73 14.37
CA HIS A 198 2.46 -2.08 13.18
C HIS A 198 3.18 -0.87 12.55
N ASN A 199 2.60 0.33 12.63
CA ASN A 199 3.07 1.50 11.88
C ASN A 199 3.89 2.50 12.70
N ALA A 200 4.01 2.31 14.01
CA ALA A 200 4.75 3.18 14.91
C ALA A 200 5.68 2.37 15.82
N LYS A 201 6.61 3.07 16.46
CA LYS A 201 7.55 2.48 17.41
C LYS A 201 7.70 3.38 18.62
N GLN A 202 7.61 2.77 19.80
CA GLN A 202 7.98 3.43 21.04
C GLN A 202 9.49 3.66 21.11
N GLN A 203 9.88 4.89 21.40
CA GLN A 203 11.25 5.32 21.60
C GLN A 203 11.69 5.07 23.05
N THR A 204 12.99 5.17 23.29
CA THR A 204 13.58 4.91 24.62
C THR A 204 13.16 5.93 25.68
N ASP A 205 12.78 7.14 25.27
CA ASP A 205 12.24 8.19 26.14
C ASP A 205 10.72 8.05 26.40
N GLY A 206 10.10 7.00 25.85
CA GLY A 206 8.67 6.71 25.99
C GLY A 206 7.77 7.35 24.92
N THR A 207 8.31 8.26 24.11
CA THR A 207 7.57 8.86 22.99
C THR A 207 7.30 7.82 21.90
N TRP A 208 6.35 8.11 21.02
CA TRP A 208 5.99 7.25 19.89
C TRP A 208 6.32 7.95 18.59
N GLN A 209 6.90 7.23 17.64
CA GLN A 209 7.25 7.76 16.33
C GLN A 209 6.67 6.86 15.23
N TRP A 210 6.10 7.47 14.20
CA TRP A 210 5.74 6.74 12.99
C TRP A 210 6.96 6.09 12.33
N ARG A 211 6.75 4.92 11.72
CA ARG A 211 7.76 4.18 10.94
C ARG A 211 7.90 4.68 9.51
N TYR A 212 7.09 5.66 9.11
CA TYR A 212 7.24 6.31 7.81
C TYR A 212 8.01 7.62 7.93
N ASP A 213 8.79 7.89 6.91
CA ASP A 213 9.59 9.09 6.78
C ASP A 213 8.72 10.26 6.31
N ARG A 214 8.87 11.40 7.00
CA ARG A 214 8.25 12.67 6.62
C ARG A 214 9.23 13.68 6.06
N SER A 215 10.50 13.30 5.89
CA SER A 215 11.54 14.11 5.23
C SER A 215 11.34 14.17 3.71
N THR A 216 10.11 14.45 3.26
CA THR A 216 9.90 14.93 1.90
C THR A 216 10.26 16.41 1.89
N HIS A 217 11.24 16.80 1.08
CA HIS A 217 11.63 18.19 0.88
C HIS A 217 11.16 18.72 -0.49
N PRO A 218 9.85 18.85 -0.77
CA PRO A 218 9.43 19.42 -2.05
C PRO A 218 9.63 20.94 -2.01
N SER A 219 10.47 21.45 -2.92
CA SER A 219 10.42 22.87 -3.29
C SER A 219 9.18 23.14 -4.17
N PRO A 220 8.73 24.40 -4.31
CA PRO A 220 7.64 24.74 -5.24
C PRO A 220 7.91 24.28 -6.69
N GLN A 221 9.17 24.30 -7.14
CA GLN A 221 9.57 23.80 -8.47
C GLN A 221 9.45 22.27 -8.57
N ASP A 222 9.61 21.54 -7.46
CA ASP A 222 9.41 20.10 -7.41
C ASP A 222 7.93 19.71 -7.52
N THR A 223 7.01 20.60 -7.11
CA THR A 223 5.57 20.35 -7.19
C THR A 223 5.07 20.32 -8.63
N THR A 224 5.44 21.30 -9.46
CA THR A 224 5.08 21.31 -10.89
C THR A 224 5.65 20.09 -11.61
N LYS A 225 6.95 19.82 -11.44
CA LYS A 225 7.59 18.64 -12.03
C LYS A 225 6.98 17.33 -11.53
N ARG A 226 6.53 17.26 -10.27
CA ARG A 226 5.83 16.09 -9.73
C ARG A 226 4.50 15.87 -10.44
N LEU A 227 3.71 16.93 -10.65
CA LEU A 227 2.45 16.82 -11.41
C LEU A 227 2.69 16.38 -12.85
N GLU A 228 3.71 16.90 -13.52
CA GLU A 228 4.10 16.45 -14.87
C GLU A 228 4.49 14.96 -14.89
N ARG A 229 5.31 14.52 -13.92
CA ARG A 229 5.73 13.11 -13.79
C ARG A 229 4.54 12.19 -13.48
N LEU A 230 3.60 12.62 -12.64
CA LEU A 230 2.37 11.88 -12.39
C LEU A 230 1.53 11.80 -13.66
N SER A 231 1.32 12.93 -14.36
CA SER A 231 0.57 12.95 -15.61
C SER A 231 1.20 12.04 -16.69
N ALA A 232 2.53 11.91 -16.72
CA ALA A 232 3.23 11.01 -17.65
C ALA A 232 2.87 9.52 -17.43
N LEU A 233 2.34 9.14 -16.26
CA LEU A 233 1.86 7.77 -16.02
C LEU A 233 0.59 7.45 -16.83
N TRP A 234 -0.17 8.44 -17.31
CA TRP A 234 -1.25 8.18 -18.29
C TRP A 234 -0.72 7.60 -19.61
N ASP A 235 0.49 8.01 -20.01
CA ASP A 235 1.13 7.47 -21.21
C ASP A 235 1.65 6.05 -20.96
N VAL A 236 2.02 5.72 -19.71
CA VAL A 236 2.32 4.34 -19.33
C VAL A 236 1.07 3.46 -19.46
N ILE A 237 -0.07 3.89 -18.90
CA ILE A 237 -1.37 3.19 -19.02
C ILE A 237 -1.69 2.91 -20.49
N SER A 238 -1.51 3.90 -21.37
CA SER A 238 -1.80 3.77 -22.81
C SER A 238 -0.96 2.70 -23.52
N ARG A 239 0.19 2.32 -22.96
CA ARG A 239 1.14 1.35 -23.54
C ARG A 239 1.27 0.07 -22.72
N LEU A 240 0.48 -0.11 -21.65
CA LEU A 240 0.55 -1.31 -20.83
C LEU A 240 0.24 -2.54 -21.68
N SER A 241 1.15 -3.51 -21.63
CA SER A 241 0.99 -4.82 -22.27
C SER A 241 0.20 -5.80 -21.39
N CYS A 242 0.24 -5.61 -20.07
CA CYS A 242 -0.49 -6.43 -19.12
C CYS A 242 -1.96 -6.00 -18.98
N HIS A 243 -2.78 -6.91 -18.45
CA HIS A 243 -4.13 -6.57 -18.02
C HIS A 243 -4.08 -5.64 -16.83
N MET A 244 -5.00 -4.66 -16.80
CA MET A 244 -5.12 -3.71 -15.70
C MET A 244 -6.54 -3.72 -15.16
N THR A 245 -6.69 -3.78 -13.85
CA THR A 245 -7.96 -3.54 -13.16
C THR A 245 -7.82 -2.35 -12.22
N LEU A 246 -8.79 -1.44 -12.23
CA LEU A 246 -8.97 -0.41 -11.21
C LEU A 246 -10.02 -0.90 -10.20
N VAL A 247 -9.64 -1.00 -8.94
CA VAL A 247 -10.58 -1.17 -7.83
C VAL A 247 -10.80 0.18 -7.17
N ARG A 248 -12.01 0.73 -7.27
CA ARG A 248 -12.38 2.04 -6.73
C ARG A 248 -13.24 1.89 -5.47
N GLY A 249 -12.95 2.67 -4.44
CA GLY A 249 -13.83 2.80 -3.29
C GLY A 249 -15.07 3.61 -3.66
N GLY A 250 -16.27 3.05 -3.44
CA GLY A 250 -17.53 3.66 -3.87
C GLY A 250 -17.83 5.02 -3.23
N THR A 251 -17.21 5.34 -2.09
CA THR A 251 -17.32 6.64 -1.42
C THR A 251 -16.01 7.43 -1.44
N SER A 252 -15.01 7.00 -2.20
CA SER A 252 -13.71 7.67 -2.26
C SER A 252 -13.77 8.96 -3.09
N PRO A 253 -13.27 10.09 -2.58
CA PRO A 253 -13.11 11.32 -3.36
C PRO A 253 -11.84 11.33 -4.22
N VAL A 254 -10.97 10.31 -4.12
CA VAL A 254 -9.65 10.31 -4.77
C VAL A 254 -9.74 9.96 -6.25
N VAL A 255 -10.63 9.03 -6.59
CA VAL A 255 -10.90 8.63 -7.98
C VAL A 255 -12.35 8.99 -8.27
N ASP A 256 -12.56 9.86 -9.26
CA ASP A 256 -13.89 10.27 -9.71
C ASP A 256 -14.27 9.63 -11.05
N ASP A 257 -15.48 9.94 -11.53
CA ASP A 257 -15.99 9.41 -12.79
C ASP A 257 -15.20 9.93 -14.01
N ALA A 258 -14.58 11.12 -13.91
CA ALA A 258 -13.74 11.66 -14.97
C ALA A 258 -12.41 10.91 -15.06
N ASP A 259 -11.82 10.52 -13.93
CA ASP A 259 -10.64 9.66 -13.89
C ASP A 259 -10.93 8.30 -14.52
N VAL A 260 -12.08 7.69 -14.20
CA VAL A 260 -12.51 6.41 -14.79
C VAL A 260 -12.75 6.55 -16.30
N ALA A 261 -13.37 7.65 -16.74
CA ALA A 261 -13.58 7.92 -18.15
C ALA A 261 -12.25 8.09 -18.92
N GLU A 262 -11.29 8.81 -18.35
CA GLU A 262 -9.95 8.96 -18.95
C GLU A 262 -9.20 7.63 -18.98
N LEU A 263 -9.26 6.85 -17.90
CA LEU A 263 -8.69 5.49 -17.85
C LEU A 263 -9.26 4.61 -18.97
N LYS A 264 -10.58 4.55 -19.10
CA LYS A 264 -11.26 3.77 -20.15
C LYS A 264 -10.95 4.30 -21.55
N ARG A 265 -10.75 5.61 -21.72
CA ARG A 265 -10.34 6.19 -23.00
C ARG A 265 -8.93 5.75 -23.39
N ARG A 266 -8.01 5.66 -22.42
CA ARG A 266 -6.59 5.32 -22.61
C ARG A 266 -6.34 3.81 -22.71
N LYS A 267 -7.09 3.02 -21.94
CA LYS A 267 -7.00 1.55 -21.85
C LYS A 267 -8.43 0.96 -21.84
N PRO A 268 -9.09 0.83 -23.00
CA PRO A 268 -10.50 0.43 -23.09
C PRO A 268 -10.83 -0.94 -22.48
N ASP A 269 -9.85 -1.84 -22.50
CA ASP A 269 -9.90 -3.18 -21.92
C ASP A 269 -9.61 -3.22 -20.41
N CYS A 270 -9.31 -2.09 -19.76
CA CYS A 270 -9.10 -2.03 -18.31
C CYS A 270 -10.42 -2.31 -17.57
N ASP A 271 -10.43 -3.26 -16.64
CA ASP A 271 -11.61 -3.50 -15.80
C ASP A 271 -11.74 -2.47 -14.67
N VAL A 272 -12.99 -2.19 -14.28
CA VAL A 272 -13.27 -1.26 -13.18
C VAL A 272 -14.24 -1.95 -12.23
N ILE A 273 -13.80 -2.15 -10.99
CA ILE A 273 -14.58 -2.74 -9.90
C ILE A 273 -14.82 -1.64 -8.87
N VAL A 274 -16.08 -1.38 -8.55
CA VAL A 274 -16.45 -0.43 -7.49
C VAL A 274 -16.81 -1.23 -6.24
N VAL A 275 -16.22 -0.87 -5.10
CA VAL A 275 -16.47 -1.49 -3.80
C VAL A 275 -17.35 -0.56 -2.97
N ASP A 276 -18.63 -0.88 -2.89
CA ASP A 276 -19.62 -0.07 -2.19
C ASP A 276 -19.29 0.10 -0.71
N GLY A 277 -19.38 1.35 -0.23
CA GLY A 277 -19.10 1.70 1.16
C GLY A 277 -17.63 1.71 1.56
N ALA A 278 -16.69 1.49 0.62
CA ALA A 278 -15.27 1.75 0.85
C ALA A 278 -14.90 3.19 0.49
N GLY A 279 -14.09 3.82 1.33
CA GLY A 279 -13.38 5.05 1.01
C GLY A 279 -12.07 4.77 0.28
N HIS A 280 -11.08 5.66 0.45
CA HIS A 280 -9.79 5.52 -0.23
C HIS A 280 -9.04 4.25 0.19
N SER A 281 -9.15 3.85 1.46
CA SER A 281 -8.49 2.65 2.00
C SER A 281 -9.36 1.42 1.87
N VAL A 282 -9.62 0.97 0.63
CA VAL A 282 -10.47 -0.21 0.34
C VAL A 282 -10.01 -1.45 1.13
N GLN A 283 -8.70 -1.69 1.21
CA GLN A 283 -8.14 -2.82 1.98
C GLN A 283 -8.34 -2.70 3.50
N GLY A 284 -8.65 -1.51 4.00
CA GLY A 284 -8.96 -1.25 5.41
C GLY A 284 -10.46 -1.22 5.70
N ASP A 285 -11.26 -0.73 4.77
CA ASP A 285 -12.72 -0.56 4.91
C ASP A 285 -13.50 -1.82 4.54
N LYS A 286 -13.07 -2.49 3.46
CA LYS A 286 -13.74 -3.62 2.80
C LYS A 286 -12.74 -4.71 2.39
N PRO A 287 -11.94 -5.25 3.33
CA PRO A 287 -10.87 -6.20 3.02
C PRO A 287 -11.36 -7.52 2.43
N VAL A 288 -12.53 -8.01 2.85
CA VAL A 288 -13.08 -9.30 2.36
C VAL A 288 -13.58 -9.13 0.93
N GLU A 289 -14.27 -8.03 0.63
CA GLU A 289 -14.74 -7.71 -0.71
C GLU A 289 -13.58 -7.49 -1.68
N LEU A 290 -12.50 -6.84 -1.22
CA LEU A 290 -11.26 -6.72 -2.00
C LEU A 290 -10.60 -8.09 -2.23
N ALA A 291 -10.50 -8.93 -1.19
CA ALA A 291 -9.95 -10.29 -1.32
C ALA A 291 -10.73 -11.15 -2.32
N ASP A 292 -12.06 -11.05 -2.33
CA ASP A 292 -12.92 -11.74 -3.29
C ASP A 292 -12.69 -11.24 -4.72
N ALA A 293 -12.52 -9.93 -4.92
CA ALA A 293 -12.20 -9.37 -6.22
C ALA A 293 -10.84 -9.86 -6.74
N LEU A 294 -9.80 -9.81 -5.89
CA LEU A 294 -8.45 -10.27 -6.25
C LEU A 294 -8.42 -11.77 -6.53
N THR A 295 -9.18 -12.57 -5.78
CA THR A 295 -9.30 -14.02 -6.01
C THR A 295 -9.87 -14.34 -7.38
N ARG A 296 -10.89 -13.58 -7.84
CA ARG A 296 -11.43 -13.74 -9.20
C ARG A 296 -10.41 -13.38 -10.27
N ILE A 297 -9.72 -12.25 -10.11
CA ILE A 297 -8.70 -11.77 -11.05
C ILE A 297 -7.54 -12.76 -11.18
N LEU A 298 -7.16 -13.45 -10.09
CA LEU A 298 -6.12 -14.48 -10.13
C LEU A 298 -6.57 -15.80 -10.78
N ALA A 299 -7.87 -16.05 -10.86
CA ALA A 299 -8.42 -17.27 -11.44
C ALA A 299 -8.57 -17.18 -12.97
N ASP A 300 -8.70 -15.96 -13.50
CA ASP A 300 -8.75 -15.65 -14.93
C ASP A 300 -7.35 -15.74 -15.59
#